data_AF-A0A151JWL0-F1
#
_entry.id   AF-A0A151JWL0-F1
#
_cell.length_a   1.000
_cell.length_b   1.000
_cell.length_c   1.000
_cell.angle_alpha   90.00
_cell.angle_beta   90.00
_cell.angle_gamma   90.00
#
_symmetry.space_group_name_H-M   'P 1'
#
loop_
_entity.id
_entity.type
_entity.pdbx_description
1 polymer ?
#
loop_
_entity_poly.entity_id
_entity_poly.type
_entity_poly.pdbx_seq_one_letter_code
_entity_poly.pdbx_strand_id
1 'polypeptide(L)'
;MSLTLTLTGTTSILMASYFPALDLSNGEYELGLTNFETYNAIPNVTSTNNKFYFDTDDKIITIPEGSYELSAINKYLRAAIRHIRRRTLNDKDNNDDEYIFDDDDGDDNIGQ
;
A
#
# COMPACT_ATOMS: atom_id res chain seq x y z
N MET A 1 25.67 -25.59 18.91
CA MET A 1 24.62 -24.56 19.05
C MET A 1 24.48 -23.88 17.69
N SER A 2 23.27 -23.53 17.26
CA SER A 2 23.05 -22.76 16.03
C SER A 2 22.59 -21.34 16.36
N LEU A 3 22.99 -20.37 15.53
CA LEU A 3 22.60 -18.98 15.62
C LEU A 3 21.94 -18.58 14.31
N THR A 4 20.73 -18.03 14.37
CA THR A 4 20.03 -17.49 13.20
C THR A 4 20.22 -15.98 13.16
N LEU A 5 20.70 -15.48 12.01
CA LEU A 5 20.86 -14.06 11.74
C LEU A 5 19.78 -13.61 10.75
N THR A 6 19.06 -12.53 11.08
CA THR A 6 18.07 -11.93 10.19
C THR A 6 18.60 -10.62 9.64
N LEU A 7 18.56 -10.49 8.31
CA LEU A 7 18.91 -9.27 7.60
C LEU A 7 17.70 -8.83 6.77
N THR A 8 17.37 -7.55 6.85
CA THR A 8 16.29 -6.94 6.05
C THR A 8 16.81 -5.68 5.37
N GLY A 9 16.27 -5.39 4.19
CA GLY A 9 16.68 -4.22 3.42
C GLY A 9 15.73 -3.98 2.26
N THR A 10 15.72 -2.73 1.78
CA THR A 10 14.97 -2.29 0.60
C THR A 10 15.85 -2.20 -0.64
N THR A 11 17.12 -2.60 -0.52
CA THR A 11 18.10 -2.58 -1.61
C THR A 11 18.56 -3.99 -1.94
N SER A 12 19.36 -4.14 -3.00
CA SER A 12 20.00 -5.40 -3.36
C SER A 12 21.10 -5.86 -2.38
N ILE A 13 21.47 -5.03 -1.39
CA ILE A 13 22.49 -5.32 -0.39
C ILE A 13 21.83 -5.46 0.98
N LEU A 14 21.98 -6.65 1.59
CA LEU A 14 21.56 -6.92 2.96
C LEU A 14 22.77 -6.80 3.90
N MET A 15 22.67 -5.92 4.90
CA MET A 15 23.74 -5.68 5.87
C MET A 15 23.14 -5.46 7.27
N ALA A 16 23.75 -6.06 8.29
CA ALA A 16 23.38 -5.87 9.69
C ALA A 16 24.64 -5.81 10.56
N SER A 17 24.57 -5.04 11.65
CA SER A 17 25.62 -4.97 12.68
C SER A 17 25.13 -5.66 13.95
N TYR A 18 25.95 -6.55 14.51
CA TYR A 18 25.62 -7.29 15.72
C TYR A 18 26.55 -6.88 16.87
N PHE A 19 25.99 -6.75 18.07
CA PHE A 19 26.75 -6.53 19.30
C PHE A 19 26.24 -7.47 20.42
N PRO A 20 27.13 -8.20 21.11
CA PRO A 20 28.58 -8.27 20.90
C PRO A 20 28.95 -8.90 19.55
N ALA A 21 30.21 -8.71 19.12
CA ALA A 21 30.71 -9.34 17.91
C ALA A 21 30.63 -10.87 18.04
N LEU A 22 30.40 -11.56 16.92
CA LEU A 22 30.40 -13.01 16.89
C LEU A 22 31.81 -13.53 17.16
N ASP A 23 31.97 -14.24 18.27
CA ASP A 23 33.22 -14.91 18.59
C ASP A 23 33.27 -16.27 17.90
N LEU A 24 34.18 -16.39 16.93
CA LEU A 24 34.41 -17.59 16.14
C LEU A 24 35.74 -18.28 16.51
N SER A 25 36.42 -17.86 17.59
CA SER A 25 37.78 -18.35 17.89
C SER A 25 37.85 -19.76 18.48
N ASN A 26 36.71 -20.32 18.88
CA ASN A 26 36.61 -21.57 19.63
C ASN A 26 36.33 -22.81 18.75
N GLY A 27 36.34 -22.69 17.42
CA GLY A 27 36.19 -23.85 16.53
C GLY A 27 35.85 -23.50 15.09
N GLU A 28 35.49 -24.54 14.34
CA GLU A 28 35.05 -24.44 12.94
C GLU A 28 33.53 -24.20 12.88
N TYR A 29 33.12 -23.24 12.06
CA TYR A 29 31.73 -22.82 11.90
C TYR A 29 31.31 -22.85 10.43
N GLU A 30 30.05 -23.18 10.19
CA GLU A 30 29.44 -23.15 8.85
C GLU A 30 28.34 -22.10 8.80
N LEU A 31 28.23 -21.42 7.66
CA LEU A 31 27.15 -20.49 7.37
C LEU A 31 26.21 -21.10 6.34
N GLY A 32 24.95 -21.27 6.72
CA GLY A 32 23.89 -21.73 5.83
C GLY A 32 22.81 -20.68 5.65
N LEU A 33 22.34 -20.50 4.40
CA LEU A 33 21.16 -19.69 4.12
C LEU A 33 19.90 -20.52 4.40
N THR A 34 19.13 -20.14 5.42
CA THR A 34 17.91 -20.86 5.79
C THR A 34 16.69 -20.41 4.98
N ASN A 35 16.57 -19.11 4.68
CA ASN A 35 15.45 -18.54 3.93
C ASN A 35 15.88 -17.27 3.19
N PHE A 36 15.33 -17.02 2.01
CA PHE A 36 15.53 -15.80 1.25
C PHE A 36 14.23 -15.36 0.59
N GLU A 37 13.66 -14.27 1.09
CA GLU A 37 12.43 -13.68 0.59
C GLU A 37 12.76 -12.35 -0.10
N THR A 38 12.21 -12.16 -1.29
CA THR A 38 12.30 -10.88 -2.01
C THR A 38 10.92 -10.46 -2.46
N TYR A 39 10.61 -9.17 -2.31
CA TYR A 39 9.41 -8.57 -2.85
C TYR A 39 9.83 -7.59 -3.94
N ASN A 40 9.74 -8.02 -5.21
CA ASN A 40 10.05 -7.20 -6.37
C ASN A 40 8.77 -6.92 -7.15
N ALA A 41 7.93 -6.03 -6.63
CA ALA A 41 6.76 -5.56 -7.35
C ALA A 41 7.18 -4.34 -8.18
N ILE A 42 7.11 -4.46 -9.51
CA ILE A 42 7.25 -3.30 -10.39
C ILE A 42 6.04 -2.39 -10.12
N PRO A 43 6.22 -1.15 -9.64
CA PRO A 43 5.11 -0.27 -9.35
C PRO A 43 4.37 0.07 -10.63
N ASN A 44 3.06 -0.18 -10.65
CA ASN A 44 2.19 0.23 -11.76
C ASN A 44 1.66 1.66 -11.58
N VAL A 45 1.76 2.19 -10.36
CA VAL A 45 1.52 3.61 -10.03
C VAL A 45 2.84 4.26 -9.62
N THR A 46 3.22 5.32 -10.32
CA THR A 46 4.47 6.07 -10.15
C THR A 46 4.19 7.57 -10.13
N SER A 47 5.20 8.39 -9.80
CA SER A 47 5.10 9.86 -9.79
C SER A 47 4.60 10.47 -11.10
N THR A 48 4.71 9.75 -12.23
CA THR A 48 4.31 10.25 -13.55
C THR A 48 2.86 9.95 -13.91
N ASN A 49 2.23 8.95 -13.28
CA ASN A 49 0.89 8.49 -13.63
C ASN A 49 -0.08 8.38 -12.43
N ASN A 50 0.30 8.91 -11.27
CA ASN A 50 -0.46 8.76 -10.02
C ASN A 50 -1.61 9.76 -9.81
N LYS A 51 -1.96 10.58 -10.82
CA LYS A 51 -3.01 11.60 -10.71
C LYS A 51 -4.27 11.16 -11.45
N PHE A 52 -5.37 11.11 -10.73
CA PHE A 52 -6.71 10.90 -11.28
C PHE A 52 -7.49 12.21 -11.23
N TYR A 53 -7.88 12.72 -12.39
CA TYR A 53 -8.65 13.96 -12.54
C TYR A 53 -10.13 13.60 -12.68
N PHE A 54 -10.99 14.25 -11.91
CA PHE A 54 -12.44 14.00 -11.96
C PHE A 54 -13.24 15.27 -11.65
N ASP A 55 -14.52 15.24 -12.02
CA ASP A 55 -15.46 16.37 -11.91
C ASP A 55 -15.14 17.52 -12.87
N THR A 56 -16.01 18.53 -12.96
CA THR A 56 -15.80 19.73 -13.79
C THR A 56 -14.85 20.75 -13.15
N ASP A 57 -14.57 20.59 -11.85
CA ASP A 57 -13.71 21.50 -11.07
C ASP A 57 -12.22 21.06 -11.04
N ASP A 58 -11.79 20.20 -11.99
CA ASP A 58 -10.44 19.65 -12.06
C ASP A 58 -9.94 19.06 -10.72
N LYS A 59 -10.82 18.38 -9.97
CA LYS A 59 -10.44 17.79 -8.68
C LYS A 59 -9.46 16.65 -8.91
N ILE A 60 -8.40 16.64 -8.11
CA ILE A 60 -7.29 15.69 -8.25
C ILE A 60 -7.28 14.73 -7.07
N ILE A 61 -7.23 13.43 -7.37
CA ILE A 61 -6.89 12.38 -6.40
C ILE A 61 -5.49 11.89 -6.74
N THR A 62 -4.58 11.96 -5.76
CA THR A 62 -3.24 11.39 -5.88
C THR A 62 -3.22 10.00 -5.26
N ILE A 63 -2.97 8.99 -6.07
CA ILE A 63 -2.80 7.61 -5.62
C ILE A 63 -1.34 7.47 -5.11
N PRO A 64 -1.09 6.86 -3.94
CA PRO A 64 0.29 6.60 -3.52
C PRO A 64 1.03 5.72 -4.53
N GLU A 65 2.35 5.88 -4.64
CA GLU A 65 3.15 5.02 -5.52
C GLU A 65 3.19 3.58 -5.00
N GLY A 66 3.14 2.61 -5.92
CA GLY A 66 3.13 1.21 -5.56
C GLY A 66 2.58 0.31 -6.66
N SER A 67 2.39 -0.96 -6.30
CA SER A 67 1.78 -1.98 -7.15
C SER A 67 0.40 -2.31 -6.61
N TYR A 68 -0.63 -2.02 -7.38
CA TYR A 68 -2.02 -2.23 -6.99
C TYR A 68 -2.76 -3.12 -7.99
N GLU A 69 -3.64 -3.98 -7.48
CA GLU A 69 -4.66 -4.57 -8.34
C GLU A 69 -5.67 -3.51 -8.80
N LEU A 70 -6.29 -3.74 -9.97
CA LEU A 70 -7.33 -2.85 -10.49
C LEU A 70 -8.51 -2.70 -9.51
N SER A 71 -8.84 -3.78 -8.79
CA SER A 71 -9.86 -3.84 -7.73
C SER A 71 -9.55 -2.85 -6.59
N ALA A 72 -8.29 -2.82 -6.14
CA ALA A 72 -7.82 -1.94 -5.09
C ALA A 72 -7.85 -0.47 -5.51
N ILE A 73 -7.43 -0.17 -6.75
CA ILE A 73 -7.51 1.19 -7.31
C ILE A 73 -8.96 1.66 -7.37
N ASN A 74 -9.89 0.83 -7.89
CA ASN A 74 -11.31 1.16 -7.97
C ASN A 74 -11.91 1.43 -6.57
N LYS A 75 -11.61 0.58 -5.59
CA LYS A 75 -12.07 0.76 -4.20
C LYS A 75 -11.55 2.07 -3.60
N TYR A 76 -10.26 2.37 -3.80
CA TYR A 76 -9.65 3.61 -3.32
C TYR A 76 -10.29 4.85 -3.94
N LEU A 77 -10.46 4.87 -5.27
CA LEU A 77 -11.06 6.01 -5.99
C LEU A 77 -12.50 6.26 -5.53
N ARG A 78 -13.31 5.21 -5.38
CA ARG A 78 -14.70 5.35 -4.89
C ARG A 78 -14.74 5.98 -3.50
N ALA A 79 -13.89 5.52 -2.58
CA ALA A 79 -13.80 6.10 -1.25
C ALA A 79 -13.34 7.57 -1.28
N ALA A 80 -12.30 7.89 -2.05
CA ALA A 80 -11.76 9.23 -2.17
C ALA A 80 -12.78 10.22 -2.78
N ILE A 81 -13.49 9.81 -3.83
CA ILE A 81 -14.54 10.63 -4.47
C ILE A 81 -15.68 10.91 -3.47
N ARG A 82 -16.12 9.89 -2.71
CA ARG A 82 -17.16 10.07 -1.67
C ARG A 82 -16.72 11.08 -0.61
N HIS A 83 -15.47 10.98 -0.14
CA HIS A 83 -14.94 11.93 0.84
C HIS A 83 -14.88 13.36 0.31
N ILE A 84 -14.42 13.54 -0.93
CA ILE A 84 -14.32 14.87 -1.53
C ILE A 84 -15.71 15.47 -1.75
N ARG A 85 -16.67 14.69 -2.26
CA ARG A 85 -18.06 15.16 -2.46
C ARG A 85 -18.72 15.58 -1.15
N ARG A 86 -18.59 14.76 -0.09
CA ARG A 86 -19.09 15.13 1.25
C ARG A 86 -18.46 16.42 1.76
N ARG A 87 -17.14 16.59 1.58
CA ARG A 87 -16.46 17.81 1.98
C ARG A 87 -16.98 19.03 1.22
N THR A 88 -17.23 18.91 -0.08
CA THR A 88 -17.79 20.02 -0.88
C THR A 88 -19.25 20.32 -0.60
N LEU A 89 -20.04 19.33 -0.13
CA LEU A 89 -21.42 19.54 0.31
C LEU A 89 -21.46 20.22 1.67
N ASN A 90 -20.64 19.77 2.63
CA ASN A 90 -20.52 20.43 3.93
C ASN A 90 -20.03 21.89 3.82
N ASP A 91 -19.31 22.24 2.75
CA ASP A 91 -18.91 23.63 2.43
C ASP A 91 -20.05 24.43 1.76
N LYS A 92 -21.05 23.74 1.20
CA LYS A 92 -22.21 24.28 0.48
C LYS A 92 -23.53 24.22 1.26
N ASP A 93 -23.56 23.63 2.46
CA ASP A 93 -24.71 23.55 3.39
C ASP A 93 -25.13 24.93 3.98
N ASN A 94 -25.05 25.99 3.17
CA ASN A 94 -25.96 27.13 3.23
C ASN A 94 -27.06 27.08 2.16
N ASN A 95 -27.13 26.07 1.28
CA ASN A 95 -28.28 25.89 0.39
C ASN A 95 -28.57 24.41 0.13
N ASP A 96 -29.76 24.00 0.54
CA ASP A 96 -30.36 22.67 0.40
C ASP A 96 -30.38 22.25 -1.07
N ASP A 97 -29.76 21.10 -1.39
CA ASP A 97 -30.13 20.23 -2.52
C ASP A 97 -29.49 18.84 -2.29
N GLU A 98 -30.25 17.98 -1.61
CA GLU A 98 -29.90 16.62 -1.25
C GLU A 98 -30.00 15.69 -2.48
N TYR A 99 -28.88 15.41 -3.14
CA TYR A 99 -28.82 14.31 -4.10
C TYR A 99 -28.58 12.98 -3.37
N ILE A 100 -29.68 12.27 -3.09
CA ILE A 100 -29.65 10.86 -2.67
C ILE A 100 -29.16 10.04 -3.87
N PHE A 101 -28.00 9.42 -3.72
CA PHE A 101 -27.57 8.33 -4.60
C PHE A 101 -27.65 7.03 -3.80
N ASP A 102 -28.73 6.31 -4.01
CA ASP A 102 -28.84 4.89 -3.69
C ASP A 102 -27.81 4.14 -4.54
N ASP A 103 -26.99 3.32 -3.89
CA ASP A 103 -26.30 2.21 -4.54
C ASP A 103 -26.13 1.13 -3.47
N ASP A 104 -27.23 0.39 -3.31
CA ASP A 104 -27.32 -1.05 -3.03
C ASP A 104 -25.96 -1.71 -2.71
N ASP A 105 -25.67 -1.85 -1.42
CA ASP A 105 -24.67 -2.79 -0.92
C ASP A 105 -25.26 -4.20 -1.11
N GLY A 106 -25.27 -4.66 -2.37
CA GLY A 106 -25.56 -6.03 -2.75
C GLY A 106 -24.51 -6.93 -2.09
N ASP A 107 -24.92 -7.47 -0.95
CA ASP A 107 -24.30 -8.54 -0.19
C ASP A 107 -23.94 -9.69 -1.14
N ASP A 108 -22.67 -9.78 -1.53
CA ASP A 108 -22.10 -10.97 -2.17
C ASP A 108 -22.06 -12.09 -1.14
N ASN A 109 -23.24 -12.67 -0.91
CA ASN A 109 -23.46 -13.91 -0.18
C ASN A 109 -22.81 -15.05 -0.99
N ILE A 110 -21.51 -15.24 -0.81
CA ILE A 110 -20.82 -16.47 -1.21
C ILE A 110 -21.13 -17.56 -0.19
N GLY A 111 -22.35 -18.10 -0.30
CA GLY A 111 -22.63 -19.44 0.14
C GLY A 111 -22.03 -20.43 -0.86
N GLN A 112 -21.05 -21.22 -0.41
CA GLN A 112 -21.01 -22.69 -0.50
C GLN A 112 -20.05 -23.22 0.58
#